data_AF-A0AAU6UYK1-F1
#
_entry.id   AF-A0AAU6UYK1-F1
#
_cell.length_a   1.000
_cell.length_b   1.000
_cell.length_c   1.000
_cell.angle_alpha   90.00
_cell.angle_beta   90.00
_cell.angle_gamma   90.00
#
_symmetry.space_group_name_H-M   'P 1'
#
loop_
_entity.id
_entity.type
_entity.pdbx_description
1 polymer ?
#
loop_
_entity_poly.entity_id
_entity_poly.type
_entity_poly.pdbx_seq_one_letter_code
_entity_poly.pdbx_strand_id
1 'polypeptide(L)'
;MATPINITLYRWAGQFGPFKVNIPCGECTLTHDILEDTFTHELAGIEINLQSKDWLSHWWEPLKYGAWHAPIVIVEGKVISQGEALNRGVLIQAVIEQWVQRDTLQGNIVYGKASCPYCQKAKLALQEAGIRFQYFDVVKNSAALYRMIPEVKAIIGAKTPVTVPQIWLDGQYIGGYDALQTWLLEHPKTLSPQDEPLNNVISLAKK
;
A
#
# COMPACT_ATOMS: atom_id res chain seq x y z
N MET A 1 -13.16 0.61 -12.46
CA MET A 1 -11.91 1.35 -12.22
C MET A 1 -12.11 2.10 -10.91
N ALA A 2 -11.22 1.91 -9.95
CA ALA A 2 -11.32 2.60 -8.66
C ALA A 2 -11.17 4.12 -8.89
N THR A 3 -11.84 4.95 -8.09
CA THR A 3 -11.69 6.40 -8.20
C THR A 3 -10.26 6.81 -7.83
N PRO A 4 -9.60 7.67 -8.63
CA PRO A 4 -8.25 8.16 -8.31
C PRO A 4 -8.19 8.83 -6.93
N ILE A 5 -7.06 8.71 -6.26
CA ILE A 5 -6.81 9.40 -5.00
C ILE A 5 -6.36 10.82 -5.30
N ASN A 6 -7.13 11.80 -4.84
CA ASN A 6 -6.84 13.20 -5.08
C ASN A 6 -5.82 13.73 -4.06
N ILE A 7 -4.73 14.29 -4.57
CA ILE A 7 -3.67 14.91 -3.78
C ILE A 7 -3.47 16.34 -4.28
N THR A 8 -3.44 17.30 -3.36
CA THR A 8 -3.16 18.70 -3.69
C THR A 8 -1.91 19.18 -2.95
N LEU A 9 -0.94 19.69 -3.71
CA LEU A 9 0.25 20.37 -3.21
C LEU A 9 0.06 21.89 -3.39
N TYR A 10 0.00 22.63 -2.28
CA TYR A 10 0.09 24.09 -2.31
C TYR A 10 1.53 24.51 -2.08
N ARG A 11 2.15 25.14 -3.08
CA ARG A 11 3.54 25.60 -3.05
C ARG A 11 3.61 27.05 -2.61
N TRP A 12 4.67 27.44 -1.90
CA TRP A 12 4.96 28.85 -1.61
C TRP A 12 5.30 29.59 -2.91
N ALA A 13 4.27 30.06 -3.58
CA ALA A 13 4.30 30.68 -4.89
C ALA A 13 3.01 31.48 -5.12
N GLY A 14 2.96 32.22 -6.22
CA GLY A 14 1.79 32.97 -6.67
C GLY A 14 1.74 34.42 -6.20
N GLN A 15 0.55 34.99 -6.36
CA GLN A 15 0.27 36.39 -6.07
C GLN A 15 -1.17 36.58 -5.58
N PHE A 16 -1.37 37.57 -4.72
CA PHE A 16 -2.66 38.02 -4.22
C PHE A 16 -2.66 39.55 -4.10
N GLY A 17 -3.35 40.21 -5.04
CA GLY A 17 -3.33 41.67 -5.15
C GLY A 17 -1.89 42.20 -5.32
N PRO A 18 -1.43 43.13 -4.46
CA PRO A 18 -0.06 43.66 -4.53
C PRO A 18 1.00 42.71 -3.95
N PHE A 19 0.60 41.65 -3.25
CA PHE A 19 1.54 40.70 -2.65
C PHE A 19 1.91 39.61 -3.67
N LYS A 20 3.21 39.36 -3.83
CA LYS A 20 3.74 38.32 -4.72
C LYS A 20 4.90 37.60 -4.07
N VAL A 21 4.91 36.28 -4.21
CA VAL A 21 6.07 35.47 -3.81
C VAL A 21 7.15 35.57 -4.89
N ASN A 22 8.34 36.04 -4.51
CA ASN A 22 9.50 36.13 -5.41
C ASN A 22 10.70 35.30 -4.92
N ILE A 23 10.57 34.63 -3.77
CA ILE A 23 11.65 33.85 -3.14
C ILE A 23 11.39 32.36 -3.41
N PRO A 24 12.39 31.61 -3.91
CA PRO A 24 12.24 30.17 -4.11
C PRO A 24 12.07 29.44 -2.77
N CYS A 25 11.30 28.36 -2.78
CA CYS A 25 11.02 27.52 -1.63
C CYS A 25 11.67 26.14 -1.84
N GLY A 26 12.68 25.80 -1.05
CA GLY A 26 13.41 24.53 -1.19
C GLY A 26 12.56 23.32 -0.76
N GLU A 27 11.81 23.49 0.33
CA GLU A 27 10.89 22.52 0.90
C GLU A 27 9.79 22.15 -0.10
N CYS A 28 9.36 23.11 -0.92
CA CYS A 28 8.35 22.91 -1.95
C CYS A 28 8.87 22.01 -3.09
N THR A 29 10.12 22.23 -3.52
CA THR A 29 10.77 21.38 -4.54
C THR A 29 10.98 19.97 -3.99
N LEU A 30 11.57 19.86 -2.80
CA LEU A 30 11.81 18.55 -2.18
C LEU A 30 10.49 17.77 -1.95
N THR A 31 9.43 18.46 -1.55
CA THR A 31 8.09 17.84 -1.41
C THR A 31 7.56 17.31 -2.73
N HIS A 32 7.73 18.06 -3.82
CA HIS A 32 7.31 17.64 -5.15
C HIS A 32 8.08 16.38 -5.60
N ASP A 33 9.40 16.38 -5.43
CA ASP A 33 10.24 15.23 -5.80
C ASP A 33 9.88 13.99 -4.97
N ILE A 34 9.60 14.16 -3.67
CA ILE A 34 9.12 13.07 -2.81
C ILE A 34 7.78 12.53 -3.30
N LEU A 35 6.83 13.37 -3.71
CA LEU A 35 5.55 12.93 -4.24
C LEU A 35 5.75 12.08 -5.50
N GLU A 36 6.46 12.59 -6.50
CA GLU A 36 6.69 11.89 -7.77
C GLU A 36 7.42 10.56 -7.58
N ASP A 37 8.48 10.55 -6.77
CA ASP A 37 9.24 9.33 -6.51
C ASP A 37 8.42 8.30 -5.74
N THR A 38 7.58 8.73 -4.79
CA THR A 38 6.71 7.81 -4.04
C THR A 38 5.62 7.20 -4.92
N PHE A 39 5.09 7.97 -5.87
CA PHE A 39 4.05 7.47 -6.80
C PHE A 39 4.59 6.43 -7.77
N THR A 40 5.84 6.59 -8.22
CA THR A 40 6.46 5.67 -9.17
C THR A 40 6.96 4.38 -8.53
N HIS A 41 7.29 4.40 -7.23
CA HIS A 41 7.84 3.24 -6.53
C HIS A 41 6.84 2.63 -5.54
N GLU A 42 6.67 3.21 -4.35
CA GLU A 42 5.90 2.58 -3.27
C GLU A 42 4.40 2.53 -3.54
N LEU A 43 3.86 3.52 -4.25
CA LEU A 43 2.44 3.60 -4.59
C LEU A 43 2.14 3.21 -6.04
N ALA A 44 3.08 2.52 -6.70
CA ALA A 44 2.91 2.03 -8.05
C ALA A 44 1.65 1.14 -8.16
N GLY A 45 0.78 1.47 -9.12
CA GLY A 45 -0.50 0.77 -9.34
C GLY A 45 -1.71 1.38 -8.62
N ILE A 46 -1.51 2.41 -7.79
CA ILE A 46 -2.61 3.22 -7.25
C ILE A 46 -2.79 4.44 -8.17
N GLU A 47 -4.01 4.63 -8.69
CA GLU A 47 -4.32 5.81 -9.49
C GLU A 47 -4.33 7.06 -8.60
N ILE A 48 -3.44 8.00 -8.88
CA ILE A 48 -3.26 9.24 -8.11
C ILE A 48 -3.44 10.44 -9.04
N ASN A 49 -4.23 11.41 -8.59
CA ASN A 49 -4.39 12.70 -9.25
C ASN A 49 -3.70 13.78 -8.42
N LEU A 50 -2.50 14.17 -8.84
CA LEU A 50 -1.75 15.26 -8.20
C LEU A 50 -2.10 16.60 -8.85
N GLN A 51 -2.57 17.54 -8.04
CA GLN A 51 -2.73 18.94 -8.42
C GLN A 51 -1.69 19.80 -7.69
N SER A 52 -0.96 20.63 -8.43
CA SER A 52 -0.10 21.65 -7.85
C SER A 52 -0.75 23.02 -7.97
N LYS A 53 -0.81 23.75 -6.85
CA LYS A 53 -1.40 25.09 -6.78
C LYS A 53 -0.43 26.06 -6.12
N ASP A 54 -0.46 27.29 -6.60
CA ASP A 54 0.23 28.40 -5.95
C ASP A 54 -0.54 28.79 -4.68
N TRP A 55 0.09 28.62 -3.52
CA TRP A 55 -0.54 28.85 -2.23
C TRP A 55 -1.05 30.28 -2.09
N LEU A 56 -0.25 31.30 -2.44
CA LEU A 56 -0.67 32.69 -2.25
C LEU A 56 -1.88 33.03 -3.12
N SER A 57 -2.00 32.43 -4.31
CA SER A 57 -3.14 32.63 -5.20
C SER A 57 -4.38 31.84 -4.79
N HIS A 58 -4.24 30.83 -3.92
CA HIS A 58 -5.32 29.94 -3.48
C HIS A 58 -5.40 29.83 -1.97
N TRP A 59 -4.92 30.83 -1.21
CA TRP A 59 -4.65 30.71 0.23
C TRP A 59 -5.90 30.36 1.05
N TRP A 60 -7.10 30.69 0.54
CA TRP A 60 -8.39 30.37 1.17
C TRP A 60 -8.80 28.90 1.03
N GLU A 61 -8.29 28.17 0.04
CA GLU A 61 -8.62 26.76 -0.17
C GLU A 61 -8.09 25.84 0.94
N PRO A 62 -6.78 25.86 1.28
CA PRO A 62 -6.26 25.00 2.34
C PRO A 62 -6.80 25.37 3.72
N LEU A 63 -7.22 26.63 3.94
CA LEU A 63 -7.82 27.05 5.21
C LEU A 63 -9.08 26.27 5.56
N LYS A 64 -9.84 25.80 4.56
CA LYS A 64 -11.03 24.95 4.77
C LYS A 64 -10.69 23.62 5.46
N TYR A 65 -9.44 23.18 5.33
CA TYR A 65 -8.92 21.96 5.92
C TYR A 65 -8.03 22.23 7.15
N GLY A 66 -8.01 23.48 7.64
CA GLY A 66 -7.20 23.88 8.78
C GLY A 66 -5.71 24.05 8.45
N ALA A 67 -5.35 24.29 7.19
CA ALA A 67 -3.98 24.53 6.75
C ALA A 67 -3.75 25.98 6.26
N TRP A 68 -2.62 26.58 6.63
CA TRP A 68 -2.28 27.98 6.39
C TRP A 68 -0.81 28.24 6.02
N HIS A 69 0.14 27.30 6.16
CA HIS A 69 1.57 27.55 5.86
C HIS A 69 2.13 26.63 4.77
N ALA A 70 2.43 27.14 3.58
CA ALA A 70 3.05 26.33 2.52
C ALA A 70 4.49 25.86 2.86
N PRO A 71 4.97 24.74 2.28
CA PRO A 71 4.22 23.82 1.42
C PRO A 71 3.15 23.06 2.21
N ILE A 72 1.98 22.85 1.60
CA ILE A 72 0.88 22.07 2.20
C ILE A 72 0.56 20.91 1.27
N VAL A 73 0.45 19.72 1.85
CA VAL A 73 -0.02 18.52 1.14
C VAL A 73 -1.32 18.04 1.75
N ILE A 74 -2.34 17.92 0.91
CA ILE A 74 -3.67 17.42 1.28
C ILE A 74 -3.95 16.16 0.47
N VAL A 75 -4.34 15.09 1.15
CA VAL A 75 -4.80 13.82 0.55
C VAL A 75 -6.27 13.65 0.89
N GLU A 76 -7.15 13.64 -0.12
CA GLU A 76 -8.61 13.48 0.05
C GLU A 76 -9.23 14.39 1.14
N GLY A 77 -8.83 15.67 1.15
CA GLY A 77 -9.30 16.66 2.12
C GLY A 77 -8.66 16.58 3.52
N LYS A 78 -7.73 15.65 3.77
CA LYS A 78 -6.95 15.57 5.01
C LYS A 78 -5.57 16.20 4.82
N VAL A 79 -5.21 17.17 5.65
CA VAL A 79 -3.87 17.76 5.68
C VAL A 79 -2.90 16.73 6.25
N ILE A 80 -1.83 16.41 5.52
CA ILE A 80 -0.82 15.42 5.94
C ILE A 80 0.55 16.03 6.20
N SER A 81 0.83 17.22 5.66
CA SER A 81 2.08 17.94 5.86
C SER A 81 1.85 19.42 5.61
N GLN A 82 2.54 20.25 6.40
CA GLN A 82 2.45 21.71 6.33
C GLN A 82 3.75 22.36 6.82
N GLY A 83 4.25 23.34 6.07
CA GLY A 83 5.33 24.24 6.52
C GLY A 83 6.71 23.59 6.63
N GLU A 84 6.84 22.35 6.15
CA GLU A 84 8.07 21.57 6.13
C GLU A 84 8.07 20.63 4.91
N ALA A 85 9.21 20.00 4.62
CA ALA A 85 9.28 19.00 3.56
C ALA A 85 8.44 17.76 3.91
N LEU A 86 7.71 17.24 2.93
CA LEU A 86 6.84 16.08 3.12
C LEU A 86 7.60 14.85 3.61
N ASN A 87 7.10 14.21 4.67
CA ASN A 87 7.57 12.90 5.07
C ASN A 87 6.95 11.81 4.17
N ARG A 88 7.80 11.02 3.50
CA ARG A 88 7.38 9.93 2.61
C ARG A 88 6.48 8.90 3.29
N GLY A 89 6.80 8.47 4.51
CA GLY A 89 6.01 7.48 5.24
C GLY A 89 4.61 7.97 5.57
N VAL A 90 4.49 9.24 5.93
CA VAL A 90 3.19 9.91 6.17
C VAL A 90 2.35 9.95 4.90
N LEU A 91 2.95 10.25 3.76
CA LEU A 91 2.28 10.20 2.45
C LEU A 91 1.76 8.79 2.14
N ILE A 92 2.64 7.79 2.20
CA ILE A 92 2.29 6.40 1.90
C ILE A 92 1.14 5.93 2.80
N GLN A 93 1.25 6.19 4.11
CA GLN A 93 0.21 5.86 5.06
C GLN A 93 -1.13 6.50 4.69
N ALA A 94 -1.15 7.82 4.45
CA ALA A 94 -2.39 8.54 4.16
C ALA A 94 -3.04 8.09 2.86
N VAL A 95 -2.26 7.83 1.81
CA VAL A 95 -2.78 7.33 0.53
C VAL A 95 -3.35 5.93 0.70
N ILE A 96 -2.63 5.03 1.37
CA ILE A 96 -3.09 3.65 1.57
C ILE A 96 -4.33 3.60 2.46
N GLU A 97 -4.41 4.41 3.53
CA GLU A 97 -5.62 4.55 4.36
C GLU A 97 -6.87 4.89 3.55
N GLN A 98 -6.74 5.69 2.48
CA GLN A 98 -7.84 6.00 1.56
C GLN A 98 -8.07 4.90 0.53
N TRP A 99 -7.00 4.29 0.04
CA TRP A 99 -7.07 3.23 -0.97
C TRP A 99 -7.76 1.96 -0.46
N VAL A 100 -7.45 1.51 0.76
CA VAL A 100 -8.04 0.30 1.37
C VAL A 100 -9.54 0.41 1.60
N GLN A 101 -10.11 1.62 1.59
CA GLN A 101 -11.58 1.80 1.64
C GLN A 101 -12.26 1.47 0.30
N ARG A 102 -11.49 1.43 -0.78
CA ARG A 102 -11.96 1.25 -2.17
C ARG A 102 -11.49 -0.07 -2.77
N ASP A 103 -10.52 -0.71 -2.15
CA ASP A 103 -9.88 -1.94 -2.61
C ASP A 103 -9.95 -3.02 -1.53
N THR A 104 -10.15 -4.26 -1.93
CA THR A 104 -10.16 -5.42 -1.01
C THR A 104 -9.04 -6.36 -1.39
N LEU A 105 -8.41 -7.00 -0.40
CA LEU A 105 -7.38 -8.00 -0.67
C LEU A 105 -8.03 -9.21 -1.38
N GLN A 106 -7.54 -9.53 -2.57
CA GLN A 106 -8.04 -10.64 -3.39
C GLN A 106 -6.97 -11.72 -3.57
N GLY A 107 -7.41 -12.98 -3.61
CA GLY A 107 -6.55 -14.14 -3.79
C GLY A 107 -5.75 -14.51 -2.54
N ASN A 108 -4.67 -15.27 -2.75
CA ASN A 108 -3.83 -15.82 -1.69
C ASN A 108 -2.63 -14.90 -1.43
N ILE A 109 -2.55 -14.34 -0.24
CA ILE A 109 -1.57 -13.32 0.13
C ILE A 109 -0.92 -13.67 1.46
N VAL A 110 0.40 -13.55 1.53
CA VAL A 110 1.19 -13.73 2.74
C VAL A 110 2.02 -12.46 2.96
N TYR A 111 1.70 -11.73 4.02
CA TYR A 111 2.57 -10.67 4.52
C TYR A 111 3.55 -11.26 5.53
N GLY A 112 4.84 -10.94 5.34
CA GLY A 112 5.90 -11.47 6.18
C GLY A 112 7.15 -10.61 6.18
N LYS A 113 8.22 -11.13 6.79
CA LYS A 113 9.56 -10.53 6.70
C LYS A 113 10.62 -11.62 6.56
N ALA A 114 11.69 -11.33 5.81
CA ALA A 114 12.76 -12.30 5.52
C ALA A 114 13.34 -13.00 6.77
N SER A 115 13.51 -12.27 7.87
CA SER A 115 14.07 -12.78 9.12
C SER A 115 13.12 -13.60 9.99
N CYS A 116 11.85 -13.80 9.58
CA CYS A 116 10.86 -14.51 10.39
C CYS A 116 10.79 -16.00 10.02
N PRO A 117 11.10 -16.93 10.96
CA PRO A 117 11.02 -18.36 10.70
C PRO A 117 9.58 -18.84 10.46
N TYR A 118 8.59 -18.28 11.16
CA TYR A 118 7.18 -18.62 10.95
C TYR A 118 6.67 -18.20 9.56
N CYS A 119 7.17 -17.10 9.00
CA CYS A 119 6.87 -16.72 7.62
C CYS A 119 7.40 -17.76 6.63
N GLN A 120 8.63 -18.25 6.85
CA GLN A 120 9.22 -19.29 5.98
C GLN A 120 8.43 -20.60 6.07
N LYS A 121 8.04 -21.02 7.29
CA LYS A 121 7.18 -22.20 7.49
C LYS A 121 5.82 -22.05 6.81
N ALA A 122 5.17 -20.89 6.92
CA ALA A 122 3.90 -20.62 6.25
C ALA A 122 4.01 -20.76 4.73
N LYS A 123 5.08 -20.20 4.14
CA LYS A 123 5.34 -20.32 2.70
C LYS A 123 5.51 -21.77 2.27
N LEU A 124 6.31 -22.55 3.01
CA LEU A 124 6.53 -23.96 2.73
C LEU A 124 5.23 -24.76 2.84
N ALA A 125 4.45 -24.56 3.90
CA ALA A 125 3.17 -25.24 4.08
C ALA A 125 2.20 -24.96 2.92
N LEU A 126 2.11 -23.71 2.45
CA LEU A 126 1.30 -23.36 1.27
C LEU A 126 1.84 -23.99 -0.02
N GLN A 127 3.17 -24.07 -0.20
CA GLN A 127 3.80 -24.72 -1.35
C GLN A 127 3.56 -26.24 -1.36
N GLU A 128 3.70 -26.90 -0.22
CA GLU A 128 3.41 -28.33 -0.05
C GLU A 128 1.92 -28.63 -0.27
N ALA A 129 1.06 -27.74 0.23
CA ALA A 129 -0.36 -27.74 -0.07
C ALA A 129 -0.65 -27.34 -1.53
N GLY A 130 0.35 -26.99 -2.35
CA GLY A 130 0.22 -26.53 -3.74
C GLY A 130 -0.77 -25.39 -3.94
N ILE A 131 -0.84 -24.48 -2.98
CA ILE A 131 -1.61 -23.23 -3.03
C ILE A 131 -0.66 -22.15 -3.56
N ARG A 132 -1.00 -21.53 -4.68
CA ARG A 132 -0.23 -20.39 -5.21
C ARG A 132 -0.56 -19.14 -4.39
N PHE A 133 0.45 -18.36 -4.02
CA PHE A 133 0.27 -17.14 -3.22
C PHE A 133 1.24 -16.04 -3.62
N GLN A 134 0.89 -14.80 -3.28
CA GLN A 134 1.76 -13.63 -3.36
C GLN A 134 2.41 -13.38 -2.00
N TYR A 135 3.71 -13.09 -1.97
CA TYR A 135 4.43 -12.79 -0.74
C TYR A 135 4.89 -11.33 -0.72
N PHE A 136 4.49 -10.60 0.33
CA PHE A 136 4.91 -9.22 0.53
C PHE A 136 5.81 -9.11 1.76
N ASP A 137 7.05 -8.65 1.55
CA ASP A 137 7.98 -8.36 2.65
C ASP A 137 7.70 -6.96 3.21
N VAL A 138 7.16 -6.90 4.43
CA VAL A 138 6.72 -5.64 5.06
C VAL A 138 7.88 -4.78 5.58
N VAL A 139 9.12 -5.28 5.57
CA VAL A 139 10.31 -4.49 5.93
C VAL A 139 10.87 -3.80 4.69
N LYS A 140 10.82 -4.47 3.53
CA LYS A 140 11.32 -3.93 2.26
C LYS A 140 10.29 -3.12 1.49
N ASN A 141 9.01 -3.40 1.69
CA ASN A 141 7.91 -2.72 1.03
C ASN A 141 7.06 -2.01 2.09
N SER A 142 7.23 -0.70 2.19
CA SER A 142 6.48 0.15 3.12
C SER A 142 4.99 0.16 2.79
N ALA A 143 4.59 0.16 1.52
CA ALA A 143 3.19 0.08 1.15
C ALA A 143 2.53 -1.23 1.63
N ALA A 144 3.25 -2.35 1.57
CA ALA A 144 2.78 -3.61 2.14
C ALA A 144 2.59 -3.52 3.66
N LEU A 145 3.50 -2.86 4.38
CA LEU A 145 3.38 -2.64 5.83
C LEU A 145 2.14 -1.79 6.16
N TYR A 146 2.02 -0.63 5.50
CA TYR A 146 0.93 0.32 5.71
C TYR A 146 -0.42 -0.21 5.25
N ARG A 147 -0.45 -1.19 4.33
CA ARG A 147 -1.66 -1.94 4.00
C ARG A 147 -1.98 -2.99 5.06
N MET A 148 -1.01 -3.83 5.44
CA MET A 148 -1.25 -4.95 6.34
C MET A 148 -1.73 -4.51 7.73
N ILE A 149 -1.06 -3.54 8.37
CA ILE A 149 -1.37 -3.17 9.76
C ILE A 149 -2.83 -2.74 9.98
N PRO A 150 -3.39 -1.77 9.23
CA PRO A 150 -4.77 -1.34 9.46
C PRO A 150 -5.79 -2.44 9.14
N GLU A 151 -5.58 -3.21 8.08
CA GLU A 151 -6.44 -4.35 7.69
C GLU A 151 -6.51 -5.39 8.81
N VAL A 152 -5.35 -5.78 9.37
CA VAL A 152 -5.31 -6.71 10.49
C VAL A 152 -5.98 -6.11 11.73
N LYS A 153 -5.68 -4.86 12.06
CA LYS A 153 -6.23 -4.19 13.25
C LYS A 153 -7.75 -4.02 13.19
N ALA A 154 -8.32 -3.87 11.99
CA ALA A 154 -9.78 -3.86 11.81
C ALA A 154 -10.42 -5.19 12.24
N ILE A 155 -9.67 -6.30 12.14
CA ILE A 155 -10.14 -7.66 12.46
C ILE A 155 -9.83 -8.03 13.92
N ILE A 156 -8.58 -7.84 14.37
CA ILE A 156 -8.11 -8.31 15.69
C ILE A 156 -8.22 -7.24 16.79
N GLY A 157 -8.66 -6.03 16.44
CA GLY A 157 -8.80 -4.90 17.35
C GLY A 157 -7.58 -3.97 17.39
N ALA A 158 -7.85 -2.66 17.48
CA ALA A 158 -6.84 -1.60 17.36
C ALA A 158 -5.71 -1.63 18.41
N LYS A 159 -5.99 -2.21 19.59
CA LYS A 159 -5.03 -2.33 20.71
C LYS A 159 -4.17 -3.59 20.64
N THR A 160 -4.51 -4.54 19.78
CA THR A 160 -3.80 -5.82 19.67
C THR A 160 -2.54 -5.64 18.82
N PRO A 161 -1.36 -6.11 19.28
CA PRO A 161 -0.14 -6.07 18.49
C PRO A 161 -0.28 -6.92 17.21
N VAL A 162 0.13 -6.35 16.07
CA VAL A 162 0.21 -7.07 14.80
C VAL A 162 1.58 -7.72 14.68
N THR A 163 1.62 -9.03 14.48
CA THR A 163 2.83 -9.82 14.23
C THR A 163 2.83 -10.37 12.80
N VAL A 164 3.89 -11.04 12.37
CA VAL A 164 3.94 -11.73 11.06
C VAL A 164 4.24 -13.22 11.26
N PRO A 165 3.77 -14.12 10.37
CA PRO A 165 3.04 -13.84 9.12
C PRO A 165 1.58 -13.41 9.33
N GLN A 166 1.01 -12.73 8.33
CA GLN A 166 -0.42 -12.43 8.23
C GLN A 166 -0.92 -12.90 6.86
N ILE A 167 -1.94 -13.76 6.86
CA ILE A 167 -2.28 -14.60 5.72
C ILE A 167 -3.74 -14.41 5.34
N TRP A 168 -3.97 -14.21 4.04
CA TRP A 168 -5.27 -14.26 3.39
C TRP A 168 -5.26 -15.39 2.37
N LEU A 169 -6.32 -16.17 2.31
CA LEU A 169 -6.55 -17.18 1.27
C LEU A 169 -7.88 -16.92 0.60
N ASP A 170 -7.90 -16.85 -0.73
CA ASP A 170 -9.06 -16.49 -1.55
C ASP A 170 -9.81 -15.25 -1.02
N GLY A 171 -9.07 -14.24 -0.58
CA GLY A 171 -9.59 -13.00 0.00
C GLY A 171 -10.10 -13.11 1.44
N GLN A 172 -10.12 -14.30 2.04
CA GLN A 172 -10.49 -14.51 3.44
C GLN A 172 -9.28 -14.41 4.35
N TYR A 173 -9.39 -13.64 5.43
CA TYR A 173 -8.34 -13.55 6.43
C TYR A 173 -8.25 -14.83 7.26
N ILE A 174 -7.07 -15.46 7.25
CA ILE A 174 -6.76 -16.69 8.00
C ILE A 174 -6.03 -16.35 9.31
N GLY A 175 -5.15 -15.35 9.28
CA GLY A 175 -4.34 -14.94 10.43
C GLY A 175 -2.89 -15.39 10.35
N GLY A 176 -2.34 -15.87 11.47
CA GLY A 176 -0.95 -16.27 11.60
C GLY A 176 -0.64 -17.68 11.11
N TYR A 177 0.60 -18.14 11.35
CA TYR A 177 1.03 -19.48 10.95
C TYR A 177 0.20 -20.60 11.60
N ASP A 178 -0.09 -20.49 12.91
CA ASP A 178 -0.84 -21.52 13.63
C ASP A 178 -2.26 -21.65 13.06
N ALA A 179 -2.91 -20.52 12.76
CA ALA A 179 -4.23 -20.50 12.13
C ALA A 179 -4.20 -21.09 10.71
N LEU A 180 -3.14 -20.84 9.94
CA LEU A 180 -2.94 -21.49 8.64
C LEU A 180 -2.84 -23.01 8.78
N GLN A 181 -2.10 -23.52 9.76
CA GLN A 181 -1.99 -24.97 9.97
C GLN A 181 -3.36 -25.59 10.27
N THR A 182 -4.13 -24.98 11.16
CA THR A 182 -5.51 -25.41 11.45
C THR A 182 -6.37 -25.39 10.19
N TRP A 183 -6.32 -24.30 9.42
CA TRP A 183 -7.09 -24.16 8.19
C TRP A 183 -6.75 -25.25 7.15
N LEU A 184 -5.47 -25.57 6.96
CA LEU A 184 -5.02 -26.62 6.04
C LEU A 184 -5.45 -28.04 6.46
N LEU A 185 -5.56 -28.30 7.77
CA LEU A 185 -6.06 -29.57 8.30
C LEU A 185 -7.57 -29.73 8.09
N GLU A 186 -8.32 -28.63 8.18
CA GLU A 186 -9.77 -28.60 7.94
C GLU A 186 -10.12 -28.62 6.44
N HIS A 187 -9.19 -28.18 5.58
CA HIS A 187 -9.35 -28.13 4.13
C HIS A 187 -8.28 -29.00 3.41
N PRO A 188 -8.21 -30.31 3.69
CA PRO A 188 -7.29 -31.20 3.00
C PRO A 188 -7.66 -31.22 1.52
N LYS A 189 -6.70 -30.99 0.63
CA LYS A 189 -6.90 -30.96 -0.83
C LYS A 189 -7.80 -32.10 -1.31
N THR A 190 -8.98 -31.75 -1.82
CA THR A 190 -9.52 -32.45 -2.99
C THR A 190 -8.70 -31.95 -4.17
N LEU A 191 -7.94 -32.85 -4.80
CA LEU A 191 -7.29 -32.58 -6.07
C LEU A 191 -8.38 -32.15 -7.07
N SER A 192 -8.47 -30.86 -7.40
CA SER A 192 -9.26 -30.44 -8.55
C SER A 192 -8.50 -30.91 -9.81
N PRO A 193 -9.14 -31.61 -10.77
CA PRO A 193 -8.45 -32.23 -11.92
C PRO A 193 -7.77 -31.28 -12.93
N GLN A 194 -7.66 -29.98 -12.64
CA GLN A 194 -7.23 -28.99 -13.65
C GLN A 194 -5.73 -28.63 -13.58
N ASP A 195 -4.99 -29.16 -12.61
CA ASP A 195 -3.53 -29.04 -12.55
C ASP A 195 -2.89 -30.42 -12.80
N GLU A 196 -3.10 -31.00 -13.98
CA GLU A 196 -2.28 -32.13 -14.43
C GLU A 196 -0.89 -31.61 -14.84
N PRO A 197 0.22 -32.19 -14.35
CA PRO A 197 1.54 -31.80 -14.80
C PRO A 197 1.71 -32.20 -16.27
N LEU A 198 2.10 -31.25 -17.12
CA LEU A 198 2.62 -31.53 -18.46
C LEU A 198 3.91 -32.37 -18.31
N ASN A 199 3.76 -33.69 -18.24
CA ASN A 199 4.84 -34.63 -18.50
C ASN A 199 4.34 -35.71 -19.45
N ASN A 200 5.10 -35.88 -20.54
CA ASN A 200 5.16 -37.03 -21.45
C ASN A 200 4.10 -37.14 -22.55
N VAL A 201 4.33 -36.39 -23.62
CA VAL A 201 4.15 -36.84 -25.01
C VAL A 201 5.52 -36.54 -25.65
N ILE A 202 6.36 -37.47 -26.07
CA ILE A 202 6.15 -38.56 -27.03
C ILE A 202 7.17 -39.69 -26.77
N SER A 203 6.63 -40.90 -26.68
CA SER A 203 7.35 -42.17 -26.83
C SER A 203 7.82 -42.35 -28.29
N LEU A 204 9.07 -42.77 -28.48
CA LEU A 204 9.51 -43.77 -29.46
C LEU A 204 8.90 -43.70 -30.88
N ALA A 205 9.67 -43.15 -31.83
CA ALA A 205 9.62 -43.58 -33.22
C ALA A 205 10.94 -44.30 -33.56
N LYS A 206 10.91 -45.64 -33.45
CA LYS A 206 11.81 -46.54 -34.19
C LYS A 206 11.15 -46.85 -35.53
N LYS A 207 11.70 -46.34 -36.63
CA LYS A 207 12.01 -47.07 -37.87
C LYS A 207 12.74 -46.17 -38.84
#